data_AF-A0A3B4Y5U3-F1
#
_entry.id   AF-A0A3B4Y5U3-F1
#
_cell.length_a   1.000
_cell.length_b   1.000
_cell.length_c   1.000
_cell.angle_alpha   90.00
_cell.angle_beta   90.00
_cell.angle_gamma   90.00
#
_symmetry.space_group_name_H-M   'P 1'
#
loop_
_entity.id
_entity.type
_entity.pdbx_description
1 polymer ?
#
loop_
_entity_poly.entity_id
_entity_poly.type
_entity_poly.pdbx_seq_one_letter_code
_entity_poly.pdbx_strand_id
1 'polypeptide(L)'
;MTISLLTHTFSVATQGRYGSSDWLTAYLLMFSDTGHNWRLHRQEDSLGAFPGNSNADTVVQYKLEQPVIARYLRLIPLDWNPTGRIGLRLEIYGCRYTFDVANFDGSSSLVFKMSVRPSRTAMEMISLKFKTLKNSGTLLHAEGQRDHSLTLVLEKGRLLSSSGGQLLVSVGSLLDDQHWHHVKLERLSTHLNLTVKCFTVLPLAFVFTYITCVVFLCKPILSNRHFHGCLENLLYNDLKLINLAKQNNHQVTVVVSHCVSAYLLPHCGYLPFRVHQTDKVVIVEIRWGRVGERRS
;
A
#
# COMPACT_ATOMS: atom_id res chain seq x y z
N MET A 1 20.20 12.31 -12.13
CA MET A 1 19.78 11.82 -10.79
C MET A 1 18.48 11.05 -10.94
N THR A 2 18.52 9.72 -11.01
CA THR A 2 17.31 8.87 -11.12
C THR A 2 16.67 8.72 -9.75
N ILE A 3 15.42 9.13 -9.58
CA ILE A 3 14.69 8.97 -8.33
C ILE A 3 13.90 7.66 -8.40
N SER A 4 14.16 6.76 -7.45
CA SER A 4 13.40 5.52 -7.25
C SER A 4 12.05 5.85 -6.57
N LEU A 5 10.96 5.84 -7.34
CA LEU A 5 9.62 6.21 -6.86
C LEU A 5 8.68 5.01 -6.87
N LEU A 6 7.74 4.98 -5.93
CA LEU A 6 6.62 4.03 -5.99
C LEU A 6 5.85 4.26 -7.29
N THR A 7 5.54 3.16 -7.97
CA THR A 7 4.93 3.17 -9.30
C THR A 7 3.69 2.29 -9.27
N HIS A 8 2.57 2.85 -9.74
CA HIS A 8 1.34 2.11 -9.98
C HIS A 8 1.52 1.36 -11.29
N THR A 9 1.84 0.06 -11.20
CA THR A 9 2.16 -0.81 -12.33
C THR A 9 0.89 -1.44 -12.86
N PHE A 10 0.62 -1.27 -14.16
CA PHE A 10 -0.58 -1.79 -14.82
C PHE A 10 -0.28 -2.92 -15.79
N SER A 11 0.92 -2.97 -16.36
CA SER A 11 1.29 -4.06 -17.25
C SER A 11 2.79 -4.29 -17.27
N VAL A 12 3.14 -5.50 -17.66
CA VAL A 12 4.51 -5.96 -17.87
C VAL A 12 4.59 -6.49 -19.30
N ALA A 13 5.64 -6.15 -20.04
CA ALA A 13 5.90 -6.74 -21.34
C ALA A 13 7.23 -7.50 -21.35
N THR A 14 7.22 -8.69 -21.92
CA THR A 14 8.39 -9.55 -22.07
C THR A 14 8.67 -9.78 -23.56
N GLN A 15 9.94 -9.91 -23.89
CA GLN A 15 10.41 -10.26 -25.22
C GLN A 15 11.66 -11.15 -25.08
N GLY A 16 11.84 -12.14 -25.95
CA GLY A 16 13.05 -12.97 -25.91
C GLY A 16 14.30 -12.21 -26.36
N ARG A 17 15.48 -12.84 -26.40
CA ARG A 17 16.70 -12.20 -26.88
C ARG A 17 16.71 -12.16 -28.41
N TYR A 18 16.90 -10.97 -28.98
CA TYR A 18 16.91 -10.73 -30.42
C TYR A 18 17.85 -11.68 -31.19
N GLY A 19 17.36 -12.27 -32.28
CA GLY A 19 18.14 -13.11 -33.18
C GLY A 19 18.67 -14.41 -32.55
N SER A 20 17.98 -14.93 -31.53
CA SER A 20 18.42 -16.14 -30.81
C SER A 20 17.27 -17.12 -30.59
N SER A 21 17.61 -18.29 -30.08
CA SER A 21 16.65 -19.27 -29.55
C SER A 21 16.33 -19.04 -28.06
N ASP A 22 16.76 -17.92 -27.48
CA ASP A 22 16.63 -17.67 -26.04
C ASP A 22 15.37 -16.86 -25.73
N TRP A 23 14.36 -17.50 -25.13
CA TRP A 23 13.18 -16.82 -24.61
C TRP A 23 12.53 -17.65 -23.49
N LEU A 24 11.95 -16.97 -22.51
CA LEU A 24 11.13 -17.58 -21.47
C LEU A 24 9.72 -17.90 -21.99
N THR A 25 9.13 -19.00 -21.55
CA THR A 25 7.76 -19.44 -21.90
C THR A 25 6.79 -19.34 -20.72
N ALA A 26 7.29 -19.28 -19.49
CA ALA A 26 6.50 -19.04 -18.28
C ALA A 26 7.31 -18.36 -17.17
N TYR A 27 6.66 -17.56 -16.33
CA TYR A 27 7.31 -16.85 -15.21
C TYR A 27 6.36 -16.50 -14.06
N LEU A 28 6.91 -16.21 -12.87
CA LEU A 28 6.20 -15.58 -11.75
C LEU A 28 6.59 -14.10 -11.63
N LEU A 29 5.65 -13.28 -11.16
CA LEU A 29 5.90 -11.88 -10.80
C LEU A 29 5.78 -11.67 -9.30
N MET A 30 6.80 -11.05 -8.71
CA MET A 30 6.77 -10.56 -7.34
C MET A 30 7.07 -9.07 -7.27
N PHE A 31 6.49 -8.39 -6.29
CA PHE A 31 6.62 -6.95 -6.12
C PHE A 31 7.08 -6.61 -4.70
N SER A 32 7.84 -5.53 -4.55
CA SER A 32 8.27 -5.02 -3.25
C SER A 32 8.38 -3.51 -3.23
N ASP A 33 8.13 -2.90 -2.08
CA ASP A 33 8.40 -1.49 -1.81
C ASP A 33 9.82 -1.26 -1.26
N THR A 34 10.43 -2.26 -0.60
CA THR A 34 11.74 -2.16 0.05
C THR A 34 12.84 -3.02 -0.60
N GLY A 35 12.47 -3.93 -1.50
CA GLY A 35 13.39 -4.91 -2.09
C GLY A 35 13.67 -6.13 -1.19
N HIS A 36 13.06 -6.18 0.01
CA HIS A 36 13.26 -7.25 0.99
C HIS A 36 11.98 -8.06 1.22
N ASN A 37 10.84 -7.37 1.35
CA ASN A 37 9.54 -8.02 1.55
C ASN A 37 8.83 -8.15 0.19
N TRP A 38 8.90 -9.34 -0.40
CA TRP A 38 8.38 -9.62 -1.73
C TRP A 38 6.99 -10.24 -1.66
N ARG A 39 6.05 -9.70 -2.43
CA ARG A 39 4.69 -10.23 -2.56
C ARG A 39 4.52 -10.86 -3.93
N LEU A 40 4.14 -12.13 -3.96
CA LEU A 40 3.77 -12.82 -5.20
C LEU A 40 2.46 -12.24 -5.74
N HIS A 41 2.47 -11.83 -7.00
CA HIS A 41 1.26 -11.43 -7.71
C HIS A 41 0.62 -12.65 -8.35
N ARG A 42 -0.68 -12.83 -8.13
CA ARG A 42 -1.47 -13.95 -8.64
C ARG A 42 -2.69 -13.40 -9.36
N GLN A 43 -3.02 -13.97 -10.52
CA GLN A 43 -4.31 -13.77 -11.16
C GLN A 43 -5.35 -14.72 -10.53
N GLU A 44 -6.61 -14.29 -10.46
CA GLU A 44 -7.69 -15.02 -9.78
C GLU A 44 -7.89 -16.46 -10.32
N ASP A 45 -7.57 -16.67 -11.60
CA ASP A 45 -7.77 -17.95 -12.33
C ASP A 45 -6.47 -18.70 -12.71
N SER A 46 -5.30 -18.27 -12.23
CA SER A 46 -4.01 -18.88 -12.59
C SER A 46 -3.32 -19.51 -11.39
N LEU A 47 -2.46 -20.52 -11.62
CA LEU A 47 -1.51 -21.05 -10.62
C LEU A 47 -0.45 -20.01 -10.17
N GLY A 48 -0.64 -18.72 -10.49
CA GLY A 48 0.28 -17.62 -10.25
C GLY A 48 1.34 -17.43 -11.34
N ALA A 49 1.39 -18.32 -12.33
CA ALA A 49 2.31 -18.28 -13.46
C ALA A 49 1.73 -17.48 -14.64
N PHE A 50 2.53 -16.55 -15.16
CA PHE A 50 2.23 -15.77 -16.34
C PHE A 50 2.80 -16.47 -17.59
N PRO A 51 2.04 -16.53 -18.69
CA PRO A 51 2.56 -17.01 -19.96
C PRO A 51 3.63 -16.05 -20.49
N GLY A 52 4.72 -16.62 -20.97
CA GLY A 52 5.86 -15.94 -21.56
C GLY A 52 5.75 -15.80 -23.07
N ASN A 53 6.91 -15.80 -23.71
CA ASN A 53 7.08 -15.64 -25.14
C ASN A 53 7.06 -16.99 -25.86
N SER A 54 6.67 -16.98 -27.14
CA SER A 54 6.75 -18.13 -28.05
C SER A 54 7.94 -18.06 -29.01
N ASN A 55 8.65 -16.92 -29.05
CA ASN A 55 9.83 -16.68 -29.87
C ASN A 55 10.65 -15.51 -29.31
N ALA A 56 11.77 -15.20 -29.97
CA ALA A 56 12.69 -14.13 -29.59
C ALA A 56 12.18 -12.70 -29.85
N ASP A 57 11.26 -12.50 -30.80
CA ASP A 57 11.03 -11.21 -31.44
C ASP A 57 9.66 -10.60 -31.11
N THR A 58 8.66 -11.40 -30.78
CA THR A 58 7.32 -10.93 -30.43
C THR A 58 7.31 -10.41 -29.00
N VAL A 59 6.87 -9.17 -28.82
CA VAL A 59 6.59 -8.60 -27.50
C VAL A 59 5.28 -9.17 -26.99
N VAL A 60 5.30 -9.80 -25.81
CA VAL A 60 4.12 -10.28 -25.11
C VAL A 60 3.87 -9.32 -23.96
N GLN A 61 2.74 -8.60 -24.02
CA GLN A 61 2.33 -7.69 -22.96
C GLN A 61 1.19 -8.30 -22.16
N TYR A 62 1.35 -8.29 -20.85
CA TYR A 62 0.37 -8.77 -19.92
C TYR A 62 -0.14 -7.62 -19.04
N LYS A 63 -1.45 -7.37 -19.09
CA LYS A 63 -2.12 -6.37 -18.25
C LYS A 63 -2.51 -6.99 -16.92
N LEU A 64 -2.05 -6.39 -15.82
CA LEU A 64 -2.40 -6.81 -14.46
C LEU A 64 -3.86 -6.44 -14.20
N GLU A 65 -4.70 -7.41 -13.86
CA GLU A 65 -6.10 -7.17 -13.48
C GLU A 65 -6.20 -6.26 -12.26
N GLN A 66 -5.31 -6.49 -11.29
CA GLN A 66 -5.14 -5.64 -10.13
C GLN A 66 -3.79 -4.93 -10.23
N PRO A 67 -3.77 -3.62 -10.56
CA PRO A 67 -2.55 -2.85 -10.58
C PRO A 67 -1.81 -2.89 -9.24
N VAL A 68 -0.48 -2.95 -9.29
CA VAL A 68 0.36 -3.09 -8.09
C VAL A 68 1.20 -1.84 -7.89
N ILE A 69 1.19 -1.30 -6.67
CA ILE A 69 2.07 -0.20 -6.27
C ILE A 69 3.37 -0.79 -5.73
N ALA A 70 4.49 -0.57 -6.42
CA ALA A 70 5.79 -1.12 -6.03
C ALA A 70 6.97 -0.22 -6.44
N ARG A 71 8.13 -0.45 -5.82
CA ARG A 71 9.43 0.11 -6.23
C ARG A 71 10.32 -0.92 -6.92
N TYR A 72 10.11 -2.19 -6.61
CA TYR A 72 10.88 -3.29 -7.16
C TYR A 72 9.93 -4.32 -7.74
N LEU A 73 10.32 -4.86 -8.90
CA LEU A 73 9.70 -6.00 -9.54
C LEU A 73 10.73 -7.12 -9.61
N ARG A 74 10.30 -8.34 -9.30
CA ARG A 74 11.09 -9.55 -9.46
C ARG A 74 10.37 -10.51 -10.38
N LEU A 75 11.02 -10.87 -11.47
CA LEU A 75 10.56 -11.90 -12.40
C LEU A 75 11.36 -13.17 -12.13
N ILE A 76 10.63 -14.27 -11.90
CA ILE A 76 11.23 -15.59 -11.68
C ILE A 76 10.87 -16.45 -12.89
N PRO A 77 11.85 -16.80 -13.75
CA PRO A 77 11.61 -17.72 -14.85
C PRO A 77 11.13 -19.08 -14.31
N LEU A 78 10.09 -19.64 -14.92
CA LEU A 78 9.60 -20.98 -14.63
C LEU A 78 9.96 -21.96 -15.74
N ASP A 79 9.88 -21.51 -16.99
CA ASP A 79 10.16 -22.34 -18.18
C ASP A 79 10.67 -21.47 -19.34
N TRP A 80 11.36 -22.09 -20.30
CA TRP A 80 11.96 -21.44 -21.47
C TRP A 80 12.05 -22.38 -22.67
N ASN A 81 12.44 -21.84 -23.82
CA ASN A 81 12.60 -22.64 -25.04
C ASN A 81 13.56 -23.82 -24.81
N PRO A 82 13.14 -25.08 -25.04
CA PRO A 82 13.97 -26.25 -24.78
C PRO A 82 15.22 -26.32 -25.68
N THR A 83 15.23 -25.61 -26.81
CA THR A 83 16.37 -25.58 -27.75
C THR A 83 17.34 -24.42 -27.50
N GLY A 84 17.06 -23.55 -26.51
CA GLY A 84 17.88 -22.38 -26.19
C GLY A 84 18.10 -22.18 -24.69
N ARG A 85 18.36 -20.94 -24.29
CA ARG A 85 18.54 -20.52 -22.88
C ARG A 85 17.44 -19.53 -22.45
N ILE A 86 17.54 -19.06 -21.21
CA ILE A 86 16.66 -18.02 -20.69
C ILE A 86 17.04 -16.67 -21.35
N GLY A 87 16.19 -16.19 -22.25
CA GLY A 87 16.27 -14.86 -22.83
C GLY A 87 15.11 -13.98 -22.39
N LEU A 88 15.42 -12.76 -21.96
CA LEU A 88 14.42 -11.79 -21.50
C LEU A 88 14.86 -10.36 -21.79
N ARG A 89 13.94 -9.60 -22.35
CA ARG A 89 13.87 -8.14 -22.36
C ARG A 89 12.55 -7.78 -21.69
N LEU A 90 12.61 -7.01 -20.62
CA LEU A 90 11.48 -6.78 -19.72
C LEU A 90 11.17 -5.29 -19.62
N GLU A 91 9.96 -4.90 -19.99
CA GLU A 91 9.45 -3.54 -19.88
C GLU A 91 8.29 -3.46 -18.88
N ILE A 92 8.23 -2.37 -18.11
CA ILE A 92 7.20 -2.15 -17.10
C ILE A 92 6.42 -0.89 -17.48
N TYR A 93 5.10 -0.97 -17.39
CA TYR A 93 4.21 0.14 -17.72
C TYR A 93 3.46 0.55 -16.46
N GLY A 94 3.58 1.83 -16.13
CA GLY A 94 3.05 2.36 -14.89
C GLY A 94 2.89 3.87 -14.92
N CYS A 95 2.34 4.40 -13.84
CA CYS A 95 2.37 5.83 -13.55
C CYS A 95 3.04 6.04 -12.20
N ARG A 96 3.71 7.18 -12.02
CA ARG A 96 4.24 7.55 -10.71
C ARG A 96 3.09 7.58 -9.71
N TYR A 97 3.24 6.86 -8.61
CA TYR A 97 2.27 6.86 -7.53
C TYR A 97 2.58 8.03 -6.60
N THR A 98 1.75 9.08 -6.67
CA THR A 98 1.81 10.21 -5.73
C THR A 98 0.92 9.92 -4.54
N PHE A 99 1.48 10.01 -3.34
CA PHE A 99 0.74 9.80 -2.10
C PHE A 99 1.19 10.79 -1.04
N ASP A 100 0.29 11.11 -0.14
CA ASP A 100 0.59 11.91 1.03
C ASP A 100 0.91 10.98 2.19
N VAL A 101 2.20 10.82 2.48
CA VAL A 101 2.68 10.08 3.65
C VAL A 101 3.18 11.02 4.72
N ALA A 102 2.85 10.68 5.96
CA ALA A 102 3.42 11.25 7.17
C ALA A 102 4.13 10.16 7.97
N ASN A 103 5.33 10.45 8.46
CA ASN A 103 6.09 9.55 9.32
C ASN A 103 5.96 9.99 10.77
N PHE A 104 5.71 9.03 11.65
CA PHE A 104 5.54 9.25 13.08
C PHE A 104 6.61 8.45 13.81
N ASP A 105 7.38 9.14 14.64
CA ASP A 105 8.49 8.59 15.43
C ASP A 105 8.07 8.22 16.86
N GLY A 106 6.82 8.48 17.24
CA GLY A 106 6.32 8.34 18.62
C GLY A 106 6.38 9.64 19.44
N SER A 107 6.97 10.72 18.92
CA SER A 107 6.84 12.08 19.46
C SER A 107 5.95 12.97 18.59
N SER A 108 5.73 12.56 17.34
CA SER A 108 4.94 13.28 16.35
C SER A 108 3.44 13.03 16.48
N SER A 109 2.64 14.07 16.24
CA SER A 109 1.19 13.98 16.14
C SER A 109 0.64 15.00 15.14
N LEU A 110 -0.47 14.63 14.51
CA LEU A 110 -1.19 15.47 13.56
C LEU A 110 -2.58 15.76 14.15
N VAL A 111 -2.87 17.04 14.37
CA VAL A 111 -4.10 17.50 14.99
C VAL A 111 -4.93 18.24 13.95
N PHE A 112 -6.13 17.75 13.69
CA PHE A 112 -7.09 18.42 12.82
C PHE A 112 -8.18 19.07 13.67
N LYS A 113 -8.38 20.38 13.50
CA LYS A 113 -9.41 21.16 14.17
C LYS A 113 -10.55 21.43 13.19
N MET A 114 -11.65 20.72 13.38
CA MET A 114 -12.84 20.86 12.55
C MET A 114 -13.46 22.25 12.73
N SER A 115 -13.53 23.03 11.65
CA SER A 115 -14.02 24.43 11.68
C SER A 115 -15.52 24.56 11.43
N VAL A 116 -16.17 23.51 10.90
CA VAL A 116 -17.61 23.49 10.58
C VAL A 116 -18.27 22.32 11.30
N ARG A 117 -19.40 22.55 11.97
CA ARG A 117 -20.16 21.46 12.60
C ARG A 117 -20.72 20.56 11.50
N PRO A 118 -20.42 19.25 11.49
CA PRO A 118 -21.01 18.34 10.52
C PRO A 118 -22.54 18.32 10.70
N SER A 119 -23.26 18.26 9.58
CA SER A 119 -24.72 18.07 9.59
C SER A 119 -25.05 16.77 10.33
N ARG A 120 -26.10 16.77 11.17
CA ARG A 120 -26.50 15.58 11.96
C ARG A 120 -26.85 14.34 11.11
N THR A 121 -27.09 14.54 9.81
CA THR A 121 -27.43 13.50 8.82
C THR A 121 -26.27 13.14 7.89
N ALA A 122 -25.12 13.81 7.99
CA ALA A 122 -23.97 13.48 7.16
C ALA A 122 -23.27 12.21 7.67
N MET A 123 -22.99 11.29 6.76
CA MET A 123 -22.10 10.16 7.02
C MET A 123 -20.67 10.69 7.22
N GLU A 124 -20.04 10.34 8.33
CA GLU A 124 -18.64 10.69 8.58
C GLU A 124 -17.75 9.52 8.20
N MET A 125 -16.78 9.77 7.32
CA MET A 125 -15.84 8.77 6.85
C MET A 125 -14.41 9.20 7.16
N ILE A 126 -13.70 8.36 7.90
CA ILE A 126 -12.25 8.45 8.07
C ILE A 126 -11.62 7.25 7.38
N SER A 127 -10.65 7.51 6.52
CA SER A 127 -9.88 6.45 5.88
C SER A 127 -8.40 6.75 5.94
N LEU A 128 -7.59 5.74 6.23
CA LEU A 128 -6.14 5.85 6.23
C LEU A 128 -5.52 4.49 5.88
N LYS A 129 -4.28 4.53 5.43
CA LYS A 129 -3.42 3.35 5.44
C LYS A 129 -2.32 3.56 6.45
N PHE A 130 -1.96 2.52 7.19
CA PHE A 130 -0.83 2.56 8.10
C PHE A 130 0.12 1.40 7.89
N LYS A 131 1.37 1.59 8.28
CA LYS A 131 2.43 0.59 8.27
C LYS A 131 3.30 0.79 9.50
N THR A 132 3.55 -0.27 10.26
CA THR A 132 4.36 -0.22 11.49
C THR A 132 5.00 -1.57 11.82
N LEU A 133 6.10 -1.52 12.57
CA LEU A 133 6.73 -2.66 13.27
C LEU A 133 6.40 -2.68 14.77
N LYS A 134 5.75 -1.63 15.29
CA LYS A 134 5.35 -1.58 16.69
C LYS A 134 4.02 -2.30 16.84
N ASN A 135 3.99 -3.24 17.76
CA ASN A 135 2.80 -4.01 18.11
C ASN A 135 1.79 -3.22 18.96
N SER A 136 2.09 -1.96 19.33
CA SER A 136 1.20 -1.11 20.12
C SER A 136 1.35 0.37 19.81
N GLY A 137 0.25 1.12 19.84
CA GLY A 137 0.26 2.58 19.66
C GLY A 137 -1.12 3.16 19.30
N THR A 138 -1.35 4.44 19.62
CA THR A 138 -2.61 5.13 19.30
C THR A 138 -2.57 5.72 17.88
N LEU A 139 -3.41 5.19 16.99
CA LEU A 139 -3.48 5.58 15.57
C LEU A 139 -4.34 6.82 15.34
N LEU A 140 -5.48 6.89 16.02
CA LEU A 140 -6.44 7.98 15.88
C LEU A 140 -7.09 8.25 17.24
N HIS A 141 -7.22 9.52 17.58
CA HIS A 141 -8.08 9.97 18.67
C HIS A 141 -8.96 11.09 18.13
N ALA A 142 -10.27 10.88 18.13
CA ALA A 142 -11.26 11.83 17.68
C ALA A 142 -12.14 12.22 18.86
N GLU A 143 -12.24 13.52 19.13
CA GLU A 143 -13.04 14.07 20.21
C GLU A 143 -14.35 14.64 19.65
N GLY A 144 -15.50 14.17 20.15
CA GLY A 144 -16.82 14.67 19.79
C GLY A 144 -17.35 15.73 20.75
N GLN A 145 -18.48 16.36 20.41
CA GLN A 145 -19.17 17.27 21.35
C GLN A 145 -19.82 16.45 22.47
N ARG A 146 -19.48 16.77 23.73
CA ARG A 146 -19.95 16.14 25.01
C ARG A 146 -19.14 14.91 25.49
N ASP A 147 -17.80 14.99 25.47
CA ASP A 147 -16.89 13.95 26.02
C ASP A 147 -16.97 12.55 25.38
N HIS A 148 -17.68 12.43 24.26
CA HIS A 148 -17.66 11.23 23.44
C HIS A 148 -16.39 11.23 22.58
N SER A 149 -15.31 10.68 23.11
CA SER A 149 -14.10 10.41 22.35
C SER A 149 -14.16 9.03 21.70
N LEU A 150 -13.71 8.94 20.46
CA LEU A 150 -13.46 7.70 19.75
C LEU A 150 -11.94 7.55 19.60
N THR A 151 -11.40 6.44 20.09
CA THR A 151 -9.96 6.14 19.99
C THR A 151 -9.76 4.84 19.23
N LEU A 152 -8.81 4.85 18.30
CA LEU A 152 -8.34 3.70 17.56
C LEU A 152 -6.92 3.37 18.00
N VAL A 153 -6.73 2.18 18.57
CA VAL A 153 -5.47 1.74 19.17
C VAL A 153 -5.02 0.44 18.51
N LEU A 154 -3.74 0.34 18.21
CA LEU A 154 -3.11 -0.93 17.90
C LEU A 154 -2.64 -1.55 19.22
N GLU A 155 -3.00 -2.81 19.47
CA GLU A 155 -2.55 -3.58 20.63
C GLU A 155 -2.29 -5.04 20.24
N LYS A 156 -1.07 -5.52 20.49
CA LYS A 156 -0.60 -6.88 20.15
C LYS A 156 -0.90 -7.24 18.68
N GLY A 157 -0.70 -6.29 17.77
CA GLY A 157 -0.94 -6.48 16.34
C GLY A 157 -2.42 -6.53 15.93
N ARG A 158 -3.35 -6.11 16.81
CA ARG A 158 -4.80 -6.03 16.53
C ARG A 158 -5.29 -4.59 16.69
N LEU A 159 -6.29 -4.22 15.89
CA LEU A 159 -6.90 -2.89 15.96
C LEU A 159 -8.07 -2.90 16.95
N LEU A 160 -8.06 -1.99 17.91
CA LEU A 160 -9.08 -1.80 18.93
C LEU A 160 -9.74 -0.44 18.75
N SER A 161 -11.07 -0.42 18.73
CA SER A 161 -11.87 0.80 18.78
C SER A 161 -12.47 0.95 20.17
N SER A 162 -12.30 2.09 20.80
CA SER A 162 -12.85 2.41 22.12
C SER A 162 -13.61 3.73 22.08
N SER A 163 -14.75 3.81 22.77
CA SER A 163 -15.50 5.04 22.98
C SER A 163 -15.71 5.28 24.47
N GLY A 164 -15.40 6.48 24.96
CA GLY A 164 -15.64 6.86 26.37
C GLY A 164 -15.01 5.92 27.41
N GLY A 165 -13.89 5.27 27.09
CA GLY A 165 -13.24 4.32 28.00
C GLY A 165 -13.87 2.92 28.05
N GLN A 166 -14.77 2.59 27.11
CA GLN A 166 -15.22 1.22 26.85
C GLN A 166 -14.68 0.72 25.51
N LEU A 167 -14.21 -0.52 25.48
CA LEU A 167 -13.84 -1.19 24.23
C LEU A 167 -15.12 -1.51 23.44
N LEU A 168 -15.18 -1.05 22.19
CA LEU A 168 -16.29 -1.32 21.28
C LEU A 168 -16.04 -2.56 20.42
N VAL A 169 -14.90 -2.59 19.72
CA VAL A 169 -14.60 -3.61 18.70
C VAL A 169 -13.10 -3.91 18.67
N SER A 170 -12.74 -5.17 18.46
CA SER A 170 -11.39 -5.60 18.06
C SER A 170 -11.42 -6.22 16.67
N VAL A 171 -10.52 -5.81 15.76
CA VAL A 171 -10.47 -6.28 14.37
C VAL A 171 -9.03 -6.55 13.94
N GLY A 172 -8.85 -7.61 13.15
CA GLY A 172 -7.58 -7.96 12.51
C GLY A 172 -6.58 -8.67 13.42
N SER A 173 -5.47 -9.07 12.81
CA SER A 173 -4.31 -9.70 13.44
C SER A 173 -3.07 -9.43 12.59
N LEU A 174 -1.89 -9.46 13.22
CA LEU A 174 -0.59 -9.26 12.55
C LEU A 174 -0.49 -7.93 11.78
N LEU A 175 -1.12 -6.87 12.29
CA LEU A 175 -1.11 -5.55 11.67
C LEU A 175 0.21 -4.78 11.90
N ASP A 176 1.19 -5.43 12.53
CA ASP A 176 2.53 -4.96 12.87
C ASP A 176 3.64 -5.63 12.03
N ASP A 177 3.28 -6.13 10.85
CA ASP A 177 4.11 -6.92 9.93
C ASP A 177 4.92 -6.09 8.91
N GLN A 178 5.01 -4.76 9.10
CA GLN A 178 5.66 -3.84 8.17
C GLN A 178 5.02 -3.82 6.76
N HIS A 179 3.73 -4.17 6.66
CA HIS A 179 2.92 -3.98 5.46
C HIS A 179 1.89 -2.86 5.62
N TRP A 180 1.42 -2.36 4.47
CA TRP A 180 0.32 -1.39 4.44
C TRP A 180 -1.01 -2.07 4.71
N HIS A 181 -1.68 -1.61 5.77
CA HIS A 181 -3.03 -2.00 6.16
C HIS A 181 -3.97 -0.82 5.94
N HIS A 182 -5.10 -1.07 5.27
CA HIS A 182 -6.12 -0.03 5.05
C HIS A 182 -7.19 -0.12 6.12
N VAL A 183 -7.45 1.01 6.77
CA VAL A 183 -8.49 1.15 7.77
C VAL A 183 -9.50 2.16 7.25
N LYS A 184 -10.77 1.80 7.37
CA LYS A 184 -11.89 2.66 7.05
C LYS A 184 -12.86 2.65 8.22
N LEU A 185 -13.21 3.83 8.68
CA LEU A 185 -14.17 4.08 9.73
C LEU A 185 -15.32 4.87 9.12
N GLU A 186 -16.53 4.33 9.25
CA GLU A 186 -17.75 4.92 8.72
C GLU A 186 -18.76 5.07 9.84
N ARG A 187 -19.14 6.31 10.14
CA ARG A 187 -20.15 6.61 11.16
C ARG A 187 -21.38 7.18 10.51
N LEU A 188 -22.53 6.56 10.77
CA LEU A 188 -23.84 7.06 10.37
C LEU A 188 -24.73 7.13 11.62
N SER A 189 -25.03 8.35 12.07
CA SER A 189 -25.78 8.58 13.31
C SER A 189 -25.11 7.90 14.52
N THR A 190 -25.70 6.82 15.04
CA THR A 190 -25.21 6.03 16.17
C THR A 190 -24.43 4.78 15.75
N HIS A 191 -24.48 4.39 14.48
CA HIS A 191 -23.78 3.19 13.99
C HIS A 191 -22.36 3.52 13.56
N LEU A 192 -21.40 2.73 14.05
CA LEU A 192 -19.99 2.83 13.70
C LEU A 192 -19.54 1.53 13.02
N ASN A 193 -19.15 1.63 11.76
CA ASN A 193 -18.58 0.54 10.98
C ASN A 193 -17.07 0.72 10.89
N LEU A 194 -16.33 -0.27 11.39
CA LEU A 194 -14.89 -0.34 11.27
C LEU A 194 -14.52 -1.48 10.30
N THR A 195 -13.83 -1.13 9.22
CA THR A 195 -13.33 -2.07 8.23
C THR A 195 -11.81 -2.03 8.20
N VAL A 196 -11.18 -3.20 8.27
CA VAL A 196 -9.73 -3.35 8.08
C VAL A 196 -9.51 -4.26 6.87
N LYS A 197 -8.83 -3.75 5.85
CA LYS A 197 -8.41 -4.52 4.68
C LYS A 197 -6.91 -4.72 4.73
N CYS A 198 -6.50 -5.99 4.83
CA CYS A 198 -5.11 -6.39 4.71
C CYS A 198 -4.80 -6.64 3.22
N PHE A 199 -3.76 -6.02 2.68
CA PHE A 199 -3.32 -6.27 1.29
C PHE A 199 -2.34 -7.47 1.20
N THR A 200 -2.36 -8.39 2.16
CA THR A 200 -1.62 -9.65 2.10
C THR A 200 -2.46 -10.70 1.39
N VAL A 201 -1.98 -11.14 0.22
CA VAL A 201 -2.52 -12.30 -0.50
C VAL A 201 -2.24 -13.54 0.33
N LEU A 202 -3.22 -14.00 1.10
CA LEU A 202 -3.33 -15.39 1.49
C LEU A 202 -4.75 -15.85 1.14
N PRO A 203 -4.89 -16.91 0.32
CA PRO A 203 -6.17 -17.48 -0.01
C PRO A 203 -6.60 -18.33 1.17
N LEU A 204 -7.60 -17.85 1.89
CA LEU A 204 -8.65 -18.66 2.49
C LEU A 204 -9.69 -17.66 2.96
N ALA A 205 -10.81 -17.68 2.26
CA ALA A 205 -12.02 -17.00 2.65
C ALA A 205 -12.31 -17.33 4.13
N PHE A 206 -12.17 -16.32 4.99
CA PHE A 206 -13.04 -16.19 6.14
C PHE A 206 -13.75 -14.86 6.00
N VAL A 207 -14.66 -14.83 5.03
CA VAL A 207 -15.83 -13.96 5.11
C VAL A 207 -16.62 -14.44 6.33
N PHE A 208 -16.29 -13.93 7.51
CA PHE A 208 -17.22 -13.97 8.63
C PHE A 208 -18.03 -12.67 8.62
N THR A 209 -19.10 -12.67 7.84
CA THR A 209 -20.37 -12.11 8.32
C THR A 209 -20.89 -13.00 9.44
N TYR A 210 -20.27 -12.99 10.62
CA TYR A 210 -20.95 -13.27 11.89
C TYR A 210 -20.26 -12.50 13.01
N ILE A 211 -21.04 -11.59 13.58
CA ILE A 211 -20.84 -11.00 14.89
C ILE A 211 -20.83 -12.16 15.90
N THR A 212 -19.67 -12.49 16.47
CA THR A 212 -19.60 -13.12 17.79
C THR A 212 -18.62 -12.32 18.63
N CYS A 213 -19.20 -11.33 19.29
CA CYS A 213 -18.56 -10.51 20.29
C CYS A 213 -18.23 -11.40 21.49
N VAL A 214 -16.97 -11.77 21.68
CA VAL A 214 -16.49 -12.25 22.99
C VAL A 214 -16.00 -11.02 23.73
N VAL A 215 -16.92 -10.39 24.47
CA VAL A 215 -16.61 -9.29 25.39
C VAL A 215 -15.86 -9.88 26.57
N PHE A 216 -14.52 -9.82 26.54
CA PHE A 216 -13.78 -9.75 27.79
C PHE A 216 -13.87 -8.30 28.26
N LEU A 217 -14.59 -8.05 29.35
CA LEU A 217 -14.55 -6.79 30.09
C LEU A 217 -13.14 -6.61 30.67
N CYS A 218 -12.21 -6.21 29.81
CA CYS A 218 -10.90 -5.74 30.21
C CYS A 218 -10.93 -4.21 30.10
N LYS A 219 -10.54 -3.52 31.17
CA LYS A 219 -10.37 -2.06 31.16
C LYS A 219 -9.52 -1.70 29.92
N PRO A 220 -9.91 -0.73 29.08
CA PRO A 220 -9.05 -0.37 27.96
C PRO A 220 -7.74 0.13 28.55
N ILE A 221 -6.66 -0.58 28.23
CA ILE A 221 -5.33 -0.04 28.45
C ILE A 221 -5.19 1.01 27.37
N LEU A 222 -5.57 2.25 27.70
CA LEU A 222 -5.28 3.39 26.85
C LEU A 222 -3.77 3.36 26.63
N SER A 223 -3.35 3.03 25.42
CA SER A 223 -1.94 3.03 25.09
C SER A 223 -1.50 4.48 25.15
N ASN A 224 -0.85 4.87 26.26
CA ASN A 224 -0.16 6.16 26.40
C ASN A 224 1.09 6.23 25.49
N ARG A 225 1.15 5.38 24.47
CA ARG A 225 2.22 5.30 23.49
C ARG A 225 1.68 5.86 22.19
N HIS A 226 2.31 6.92 21.72
CA HIS A 226 2.01 7.47 20.41
C HIS A 226 2.38 6.47 19.31
N PHE A 227 1.72 6.63 18.16
CA PHE A 227 2.02 5.81 17.00
C PHE A 227 3.45 6.04 16.50
N HIS A 228 4.11 4.94 16.16
CA HIS A 228 5.41 4.93 15.50
C HIS A 228 5.27 4.13 14.21
N GLY A 229 5.47 4.77 13.05
CA GLY A 229 5.23 4.18 11.74
C GLY A 229 4.83 5.22 10.72
N CYS A 230 4.29 4.76 9.59
CA CYS A 230 3.87 5.63 8.49
C CYS A 230 2.36 5.62 8.35
N LEU A 231 1.78 6.80 8.09
CA LEU A 231 0.40 6.95 7.63
C LEU A 231 0.40 7.44 6.19
N GLU A 232 -0.47 6.87 5.35
CA GLU A 232 -0.67 7.24 3.95
C GLU A 232 -2.15 7.58 3.72
N ASN A 233 -2.39 8.64 2.95
CA ASN A 233 -3.73 9.03 2.46
C ASN A 233 -4.77 9.12 3.60
N LEU A 234 -4.44 9.84 4.67
CA LEU A 234 -5.38 10.15 5.74
C LEU A 234 -6.46 11.11 5.20
N LEU A 235 -7.67 10.57 5.09
CA LEU A 235 -8.86 11.21 4.55
C LEU A 235 -9.91 11.38 5.65
N TYR A 236 -10.53 12.56 5.70
CA TYR A 236 -11.74 12.83 6.49
C TYR A 236 -12.77 13.49 5.57
N ASN A 237 -13.89 12.82 5.28
CA ASN A 237 -14.93 13.32 4.36
C ASN A 237 -14.33 13.94 3.08
N ASP A 238 -13.45 13.19 2.42
CA ASP A 238 -12.69 13.58 1.21
C ASP A 238 -11.58 14.64 1.39
N LEU A 239 -11.41 15.21 2.58
CA LEU A 239 -10.30 16.11 2.89
C LEU A 239 -9.01 15.31 3.14
N LYS A 240 -7.97 15.59 2.34
CA LYS A 240 -6.61 15.02 2.50
C LYS A 240 -5.85 15.74 3.61
N LEU A 241 -5.97 15.26 4.84
CA LEU A 241 -5.43 15.94 6.02
C LEU A 241 -3.90 16.12 5.98
N ILE A 242 -3.16 15.13 5.46
CA ILE A 242 -1.69 15.23 5.34
C ILE A 242 -1.30 16.29 4.29
N ASN A 243 -2.09 16.46 3.22
CA ASN A 243 -1.83 17.51 2.23
C ASN A 243 -2.12 18.91 2.81
N LEU A 244 -3.23 19.05 3.54
CA LEU A 244 -3.58 20.30 4.22
C LEU A 244 -2.52 20.70 5.25
N ALA A 245 -1.95 19.73 5.97
CA ALA A 245 -0.81 19.94 6.86
C ALA A 245 0.44 20.46 6.10
N LYS A 246 0.76 19.90 4.93
CA LYS A 246 1.88 20.37 4.10
C LYS A 246 1.69 21.80 3.60
N GLN A 247 0.45 22.21 3.39
CA GLN A 247 0.09 23.55 2.90
C GLN A 247 -0.05 24.58 4.03
N ASN A 248 0.29 24.24 5.28
CA ASN A 248 0.14 25.10 6.46
C ASN A 248 -1.29 25.66 6.61
N ASN A 249 -2.30 24.85 6.31
CA ASN A 249 -3.70 25.25 6.48
C ASN A 249 -4.03 25.46 7.97
N HIS A 250 -4.68 26.56 8.33
CA HIS A 250 -5.02 26.90 9.72
C HIS A 250 -5.88 25.85 10.45
N GLN A 251 -6.57 24.96 9.73
CA GLN A 251 -7.37 23.89 10.30
C GLN A 251 -6.54 22.67 10.74
N VAL A 252 -5.28 22.54 10.30
CA VAL A 252 -4.41 21.42 10.65
C VAL A 252 -3.19 21.95 11.39
N THR A 253 -3.00 21.48 12.62
CA THR A 253 -1.79 21.77 13.41
C THR A 253 -0.94 20.51 13.47
N VAL A 254 0.30 20.62 13.00
CA VAL A 254 1.29 19.55 13.10
C VAL A 254 2.16 19.85 14.30
N VAL A 255 2.14 18.96 15.30
CA VAL A 255 2.83 19.23 16.57
C VAL A 255 4.27 18.75 16.53
N VAL A 256 4.60 17.72 15.75
CA VAL A 256 5.96 17.43 15.24
C VAL A 256 5.82 16.65 13.92
N SER A 257 6.66 16.95 12.93
CA SER A 257 6.76 16.17 11.68
C SER A 257 8.12 16.34 11.03
N HIS A 258 8.80 15.22 10.79
CA HIS A 258 9.80 15.09 9.72
C HIS A 258 9.10 14.46 8.51
N CYS A 259 8.38 15.26 7.70
CA CYS A 259 7.69 14.72 6.54
C CYS A 259 8.64 14.57 5.34
N VAL A 260 8.81 13.34 4.86
CA VAL A 260 9.55 13.01 3.63
C VAL A 260 8.62 13.08 2.42
N SER A 261 9.06 13.91 1.45
CA SER A 261 8.87 13.85 -0.01
C SER A 261 7.51 13.43 -0.58
N ALA A 262 6.77 14.40 -1.14
CA ALA A 262 5.85 14.16 -2.25
C ALA A 262 6.50 14.66 -3.55
N TYR A 263 6.72 13.77 -4.51
CA TYR A 263 7.06 14.17 -5.87
C TYR A 263 5.77 14.21 -6.69
N LEU A 264 5.31 15.41 -7.05
CA LEU A 264 4.28 15.63 -8.07
C LEU A 264 4.93 15.61 -9.45
N LEU A 265 4.45 14.77 -10.36
CA LEU A 265 4.67 14.91 -11.81
C LEU A 265 3.53 14.17 -12.56
N PRO A 266 2.83 14.79 -13.53
CA PRO A 266 1.57 14.31 -14.07
C PRO A 266 1.72 13.42 -15.33
N HIS A 267 2.85 12.74 -15.52
CA HIS A 267 3.04 11.94 -16.73
C HIS A 267 3.07 10.45 -16.39
N CYS A 268 1.94 9.79 -16.66
CA CYS A 268 1.94 8.38 -17.01
C CYS A 268 2.86 8.20 -18.23
N GLY A 269 3.80 7.28 -18.15
CA GLY A 269 4.84 7.14 -19.17
C GLY A 269 5.49 5.79 -19.15
N TYR A 270 6.13 5.46 -20.26
CA TYR A 270 6.85 4.21 -20.45
C TYR A 270 8.12 4.21 -19.60
N LEU A 271 8.38 3.09 -18.91
CA LEU A 271 9.63 2.83 -18.23
C LEU A 271 10.38 1.73 -18.99
N PRO A 272 11.13 2.09 -20.06
CA PRO A 272 11.92 1.12 -20.79
C PRO A 272 13.07 0.65 -19.89
N PHE A 273 12.92 -0.55 -19.36
CA PHE A 273 14.05 -1.31 -18.83
C PHE A 273 14.46 -2.32 -19.89
N ARG A 274 15.77 -2.44 -20.12
CA ARG A 274 16.31 -3.50 -20.97
C ARG A 274 17.21 -4.33 -20.09
N VAL A 275 16.68 -5.44 -19.59
CA VAL A 275 17.51 -6.48 -18.97
C VAL A 275 18.20 -7.20 -20.12
N HIS A 276 19.53 -7.25 -20.08
CA HIS A 276 20.31 -8.06 -21.01
C HIS A 276 20.72 -9.33 -20.26
N GLN A 277 20.10 -10.45 -20.65
CA GLN A 277 20.56 -11.83 -20.43
C GLN A 277 20.85 -12.22 -18.96
N THR A 278 20.02 -13.07 -18.37
CA THR A 278 20.28 -13.62 -17.03
C THR A 278 19.78 -15.05 -16.89
N ASP A 279 20.64 -15.96 -16.45
CA ASP A 279 20.28 -17.33 -16.06
C ASP A 279 19.69 -17.41 -14.62
N LYS A 280 19.19 -16.29 -14.10
CA LYS A 280 18.80 -16.10 -12.69
C LYS A 280 17.56 -15.25 -12.56
N VAL A 281 16.99 -15.26 -11.35
CA VAL A 281 15.95 -14.33 -10.89
C VAL A 281 16.29 -12.89 -11.28
N VAL A 282 15.37 -12.23 -11.98
CA VAL A 282 15.56 -10.86 -12.46
C VAL A 282 14.90 -9.90 -11.49
N ILE A 283 15.70 -9.05 -10.85
CA ILE A 283 15.21 -7.99 -9.99
C ILE A 283 15.41 -6.65 -10.72
N VAL A 284 14.30 -5.96 -10.97
CA VAL A 284 14.28 -4.63 -11.57
C VAL A 284 13.86 -3.62 -10.51
N GLU A 285 14.72 -2.62 -10.29
CA GLU A 285 14.35 -1.42 -9.53
C GLU A 285 13.69 -0.41 -10.48
N ILE A 286 12.46 -0.01 -10.15
CA ILE A 286 11.66 0.90 -10.95
C ILE A 286 12.16 2.32 -10.71
N ARG A 287 12.87 2.86 -11.70
CA ARG A 287 13.45 4.21 -11.68
C ARG A 287 12.91 5.05 -12.82
N TRP A 288 12.41 6.23 -12.50
CA TRP A 288 11.98 7.17 -13.53
C TRP A 288 13.13 8.09 -13.95
N GLY A 289 13.42 8.13 -15.25
CA GLY A 289 14.28 9.14 -15.87
C GLY A 289 13.54 10.47 -16.07
N ARG A 290 14.28 11.56 -16.31
CA ARG A 290 13.69 12.73 -16.97
C ARG A 290 13.52 12.37 -18.45
N VAL A 291 12.39 12.71 -19.03
CA VAL A 291 12.14 12.55 -20.48
C VAL A 291 13.26 13.28 -21.22
N GLY A 292 14.16 12.56 -21.91
CA GLY A 292 15.27 13.13 -22.68
C GLY A 292 16.61 12.40 -22.63
N GLU A 293 16.89 11.55 -21.63
CA GLU A 293 18.13 10.76 -21.59
C GLU A 293 17.94 9.40 -22.25
N ARG A 294 18.23 9.28 -23.55
CA ARG A 294 18.54 7.99 -24.17
C ARG A 294 19.82 7.47 -23.52
N ARG A 295 19.74 6.38 -22.76
CA ARG A 295 20.93 5.60 -22.43
C ARG A 295 21.35 4.85 -23.69
N SER A 296 22.46 5.31 -24.28
CA SER A 296 23.27 4.60 -25.28
C SER A 296 23.87 3.34 -24.70
#